data_AF-A0A6S7AGN2-F1
#
_entry.id   AF-A0A6S7AGN2-F1
#
_cell.length_a   1.000
_cell.length_b   1.000
_cell.length_c   1.000
_cell.angle_alpha   90.00
_cell.angle_beta   90.00
_cell.angle_gamma   90.00
#
_symmetry.space_group_name_H-M   'P 1'
#
loop_
_entity.id
_entity.type
_entity.pdbx_description
1 polymer ?
#
loop_
_entity_poly.entity_id
_entity_poly.type
_entity_poly.pdbx_seq_one_letter_code
_entity_poly.pdbx_strand_id
1 'polypeptide(L)'
;MTLDEYFAAIDAPGFAALGLLPRDRVIDLTEAMQGHPVVDLLQGQVLDDPETSNHHLLLARAPLTGRVLYLTHDGDSRVVFDSLADFVAAARQAGEQEREVQELHPDTSPLVDGQPPLGGLIRELLQQESGVDVVLTLIPSLDLGDLALLETLARDDDFFLGEAVAMAIEKRPSKALRAIAALCQAHPHIQVSKAGTRALRRIDALG
;
A
#
# COMPACT_ATOMS: atom_id res chain seq x y z
N MET A 1 6.39 -1.20 18.78
CA MET A 1 5.41 -2.18 19.28
C MET A 1 5.78 -3.54 18.69
N THR A 2 5.96 -4.54 19.53
CA THR A 2 6.14 -5.95 19.11
C THR A 2 4.79 -6.60 18.82
N LEU A 3 4.79 -7.77 18.20
CA LEU A 3 3.56 -8.52 17.95
C LEU A 3 2.88 -8.99 19.26
N ASP A 4 3.67 -9.32 20.29
CA ASP A 4 3.15 -9.67 21.61
C ASP A 4 2.48 -8.46 22.29
N GLU A 5 3.09 -7.27 22.18
CA GLU A 5 2.50 -6.01 22.67
C GLU A 5 1.21 -5.66 21.91
N TYR A 6 1.15 -5.92 20.61
CA TYR A 6 -0.06 -5.76 19.80
C TYR A 6 -1.19 -6.65 20.32
N PHE A 7 -0.94 -7.95 20.49
CA PHE A 7 -1.97 -8.87 20.97
C PHE A 7 -2.46 -8.50 22.38
N ALA A 8 -1.54 -8.09 23.26
CA ALA A 8 -1.93 -7.60 24.58
C ALA A 8 -2.76 -6.31 24.53
N ALA A 9 -2.56 -5.45 23.52
CA ALA A 9 -3.31 -4.20 23.37
C ALA A 9 -4.73 -4.42 22.87
N ILE A 10 -4.94 -5.39 21.96
CA ILE A 10 -6.24 -5.65 21.33
C ILE A 10 -7.14 -6.58 22.17
N ASP A 11 -6.59 -7.23 23.20
CA ASP A 11 -7.36 -8.01 24.19
C ASP A 11 -8.34 -7.14 25.01
N ALA A 12 -8.22 -5.82 24.94
CA ALA A 12 -9.15 -4.89 25.58
C ALA A 12 -10.55 -4.96 24.93
N PRO A 13 -11.64 -4.86 25.72
CA PRO A 13 -13.00 -4.82 25.18
C PRO A 13 -13.16 -3.70 24.14
N GLY A 14 -13.78 -4.01 23.00
CA GLY A 14 -14.08 -3.06 21.93
C GLY A 14 -13.32 -3.33 20.62
N PHE A 15 -12.09 -3.86 20.67
CA PHE A 15 -11.35 -4.18 19.45
C PHE A 15 -11.93 -5.38 18.68
N ALA A 16 -12.45 -6.38 19.39
CA ALA A 16 -13.15 -7.51 18.76
C ALA A 16 -14.38 -7.07 17.94
N ALA A 17 -15.08 -6.01 18.36
CA ALA A 17 -16.21 -5.45 17.63
C ALA A 17 -15.78 -4.75 16.33
N LEU A 18 -14.50 -4.41 16.20
CA LEU A 18 -13.88 -3.86 14.98
C LEU A 18 -13.29 -4.96 14.08
N GLY A 19 -13.50 -6.24 14.41
CA GLY A 19 -12.99 -7.37 13.65
C GLY A 19 -11.49 -7.66 13.85
N LEU A 20 -10.80 -7.01 14.79
CA LEU A 20 -9.38 -7.32 15.04
C LEU A 20 -9.24 -8.75 15.59
N LEU A 21 -8.32 -9.51 14.99
CA LEU A 21 -8.18 -10.93 15.25
C LEU A 21 -7.25 -11.21 16.43
N PRO A 22 -7.65 -12.08 17.39
CA PRO A 22 -6.71 -12.63 18.36
C PRO A 22 -5.69 -13.54 17.66
N ARG A 23 -4.60 -13.86 18.38
CA ARG A 23 -3.42 -14.54 17.81
C ARG A 23 -3.72 -15.82 17.04
N ASP A 24 -4.54 -16.69 17.61
CA ASP A 24 -4.94 -17.95 17.00
C ASP A 24 -5.67 -17.72 15.67
N ARG A 25 -6.55 -16.72 15.62
CA ARG A 25 -7.33 -16.39 14.42
C ARG A 25 -6.51 -15.69 13.34
N VAL A 26 -5.51 -14.88 13.73
CA VAL A 26 -4.51 -14.34 12.79
C VAL A 26 -3.80 -15.47 12.05
N ILE A 27 -3.39 -16.52 12.77
CA ILE A 27 -2.72 -17.69 12.18
C ILE A 27 -3.68 -18.41 11.23
N ASP A 28 -4.87 -18.78 11.70
CA ASP A 28 -5.87 -19.50 10.90
C ASP A 28 -6.20 -18.78 9.59
N LEU A 29 -6.47 -17.47 9.65
CA LEU A 29 -6.87 -16.71 8.47
C LEU A 29 -5.67 -16.44 7.54
N THR A 30 -4.47 -16.19 8.08
CA THR A 30 -3.27 -16.06 7.25
C THR A 30 -2.98 -17.35 6.49
N GLU A 31 -3.16 -18.52 7.13
CA GLU A 31 -3.03 -19.83 6.46
C GLU A 31 -4.11 -20.01 5.38
N ALA A 32 -5.35 -19.61 5.65
CA ALA A 32 -6.43 -19.70 4.67
C ALA A 32 -6.24 -18.78 3.45
N MET A 33 -5.49 -17.69 3.61
CA MET A 33 -5.18 -16.73 2.53
C MET A 33 -3.85 -17.03 1.79
N GLN A 34 -3.16 -18.13 2.13
CA GLN A 34 -2.00 -18.59 1.36
C GLN A 34 -2.36 -18.80 -0.12
N GLY A 35 -1.44 -18.44 -1.01
CA GLY A 35 -1.69 -18.39 -2.45
C GLY A 35 -2.10 -17.01 -2.96
N HIS A 36 -2.46 -16.07 -2.07
CA HIS A 36 -2.63 -14.68 -2.45
C HIS A 36 -1.26 -13.99 -2.61
N PRO A 37 -0.94 -13.35 -3.76
CA PRO A 37 0.40 -12.83 -4.04
C PRO A 37 0.94 -11.85 -2.98
N VAL A 38 0.09 -10.98 -2.44
CA VAL A 38 0.48 -10.05 -1.36
C VAL A 38 0.84 -10.78 -0.07
N VAL A 39 0.10 -11.83 0.29
CA VAL A 39 0.37 -12.65 1.50
C VAL A 39 1.70 -13.37 1.33
N ASP A 40 1.87 -14.07 0.21
CA ASP A 40 3.04 -14.91 -0.03
C ASP A 40 4.30 -14.08 -0.28
N LEU A 41 4.23 -13.10 -1.17
CA LEU A 41 5.40 -12.34 -1.61
C LEU A 41 5.80 -11.26 -0.61
N LEU A 42 4.89 -10.70 0.20
CA LEU A 42 5.26 -9.73 1.24
C LEU A 42 5.31 -10.34 2.65
N GLN A 43 5.04 -11.65 2.77
CA GLN A 43 4.96 -12.36 4.04
C GLN A 43 3.96 -11.66 4.98
N GLY A 44 2.78 -11.36 4.45
CA GLY A 44 1.73 -10.62 5.15
C GLY A 44 0.97 -11.50 6.14
N GLN A 45 0.75 -11.01 7.36
CA GLN A 45 -0.08 -11.66 8.38
C GLN A 45 -1.38 -10.88 8.54
N VAL A 46 -2.52 -11.55 8.41
CA VAL A 46 -3.84 -10.92 8.44
C VAL A 46 -4.20 -10.52 9.87
N LEU A 47 -4.51 -9.25 10.10
CA LEU A 47 -4.74 -8.66 11.43
C LEU A 47 -6.21 -8.53 11.81
N ASP A 48 -7.11 -8.54 10.83
CA ASP A 48 -8.54 -8.34 11.04
C ASP A 48 -9.40 -9.17 10.08
N ASP A 49 -10.64 -9.38 10.50
CA ASP A 49 -11.74 -9.93 9.72
C ASP A 49 -13.00 -9.12 10.06
N PRO A 50 -13.23 -7.98 9.37
CA PRO A 50 -14.43 -7.17 9.57
C PRO A 50 -15.65 -7.78 8.85
N GLU A 51 -15.65 -9.08 8.56
CA GLU A 51 -16.67 -9.78 7.74
C GLU A 51 -16.78 -9.22 6.31
N THR A 52 -15.66 -8.78 5.76
CA THR A 52 -15.54 -8.32 4.37
C THR A 52 -14.40 -9.05 3.66
N SER A 53 -14.18 -8.77 2.37
CA SER A 53 -13.03 -9.28 1.61
C SER A 53 -11.79 -8.39 1.73
N ASN A 54 -11.83 -7.37 2.58
CA ASN A 54 -10.74 -6.44 2.76
C ASN A 54 -10.11 -6.64 4.13
N HIS A 55 -8.78 -6.60 4.17
CA HIS A 55 -8.01 -6.96 5.34
C HIS A 55 -6.81 -6.04 5.53
N HIS A 56 -6.42 -5.82 6.78
CA HIS A 56 -5.15 -5.26 7.16
C HIS A 56 -4.12 -6.38 7.35
N LEU A 57 -2.94 -6.22 6.76
CA LEU A 57 -1.85 -7.19 6.81
C LEU A 57 -0.61 -6.55 7.44
N LEU A 58 -0.06 -7.19 8.46
CA LEU A 58 1.28 -6.88 8.95
C LEU A 58 2.31 -7.49 8.02
N LEU A 59 3.16 -6.65 7.44
CA LEU A 59 4.20 -7.08 6.51
C LEU A 59 5.45 -7.56 7.25
N ALA A 60 6.01 -8.70 6.84
CA ALA A 60 7.27 -9.21 7.39
C ALA A 60 8.46 -9.09 6.43
N ARG A 61 8.24 -8.93 5.12
CA ARG A 61 9.31 -8.80 4.13
C ARG A 61 9.98 -7.42 4.17
N ALA A 62 11.31 -7.39 4.26
CA ALA A 62 12.09 -6.16 4.16
C ALA A 62 11.98 -5.52 2.74
N PRO A 63 11.99 -4.19 2.61
CA PRO A 63 12.11 -3.17 3.67
C PRO A 63 10.78 -2.78 4.33
N LEU A 64 9.71 -3.54 4.11
CA LEU A 64 8.36 -3.22 4.57
C LEU A 64 8.05 -3.78 5.98
N THR A 65 8.99 -4.51 6.58
CA THR A 65 8.80 -5.20 7.86
C THR A 65 8.22 -4.27 8.93
N GLY A 66 7.11 -4.69 9.55
CA GLY A 66 6.45 -3.97 10.64
C GLY A 66 5.37 -2.98 10.20
N ARG A 67 5.23 -2.71 8.89
CA ARG A 67 4.19 -1.84 8.33
C ARG A 67 2.89 -2.58 8.13
N VAL A 68 1.79 -1.84 8.05
CA VAL A 68 0.46 -2.40 7.80
C VAL A 68 -0.04 -2.00 6.42
N LEU A 69 -0.32 -2.99 5.59
CA LEU A 69 -0.94 -2.86 4.28
C LEU A 69 -2.43 -3.14 4.37
N TYR A 70 -3.23 -2.34 3.69
CA TYR A 70 -4.63 -2.65 3.47
C TYR A 70 -4.77 -3.34 2.12
N LEU A 71 -5.24 -4.58 2.15
CA LEU A 71 -5.59 -5.38 0.98
C LEU A 71 -7.10 -5.21 0.76
N THR A 72 -7.47 -4.69 -0.39
CA THR A 72 -8.86 -4.54 -0.81
C THR A 72 -9.13 -5.36 -2.06
N HIS A 73 -10.32 -5.95 -2.11
CA HIS A 73 -10.81 -6.65 -3.29
C HIS A 73 -11.12 -5.68 -4.45
N ASP A 74 -11.71 -4.52 -4.13
CA ASP A 74 -12.15 -3.51 -5.09
C ASP A 74 -11.58 -2.14 -4.70
N GLY A 75 -10.30 -1.89 -5.00
CA GLY A 75 -9.71 -0.57 -4.77
C GLY A 75 -8.18 -0.51 -4.75
N ASP A 76 -7.67 0.57 -4.14
CA ASP A 76 -6.24 0.89 -4.04
C ASP A 76 -5.63 0.18 -2.83
N SER A 77 -5.27 -1.11 -3.00
CA SER A 77 -4.49 -1.86 -2.01
C SER A 77 -3.14 -1.19 -1.80
N ARG A 78 -2.78 -0.85 -0.56
CA ARG A 78 -1.56 -0.07 -0.28
C ARG A 78 -1.13 -0.14 1.17
N VAL A 79 0.11 0.23 1.46
CA VAL A 79 0.55 0.51 2.84
C VAL A 79 -0.25 1.68 3.40
N VAL A 80 -0.87 1.51 4.56
CA VAL A 80 -1.72 2.52 5.22
C VAL A 80 -1.19 2.96 6.58
N PHE A 81 -0.39 2.14 7.27
CA PHE A 81 0.24 2.54 8.53
C PHE A 81 1.72 2.16 8.57
N ASP A 82 2.54 3.02 9.20
CA ASP A 82 3.99 2.83 9.35
C ASP A 82 4.34 1.74 10.37
N SER A 83 3.44 1.47 11.32
CA SER A 83 3.67 0.51 12.37
C SER A 83 2.38 -0.09 12.93
N LEU A 84 2.49 -1.21 13.65
CA LEU A 84 1.42 -1.75 14.48
C LEU A 84 0.90 -0.74 15.52
N ALA A 85 1.78 0.15 16.03
CA ALA A 85 1.37 1.15 17.01
C ALA A 85 0.39 2.16 16.40
N ASP A 86 0.65 2.60 15.17
CA ASP A 86 -0.22 3.51 14.43
C ASP A 86 -1.56 2.83 14.07
N PHE A 87 -1.50 1.55 13.68
CA PHE A 87 -2.70 0.76 13.41
C PHE A 87 -3.58 0.59 14.66
N VAL A 88 -3.00 0.25 15.82
CA VAL A 88 -3.75 0.12 17.08
C VAL A 88 -4.33 1.47 17.52
N ALA A 89 -3.60 2.57 17.32
CA ALA A 89 -4.11 3.91 17.61
C ALA A 89 -5.31 4.25 16.72
N ALA A 90 -5.23 3.96 15.42
CA ALA A 90 -6.34 4.13 14.49
C ALA A 90 -7.54 3.24 14.85
N ALA A 91 -7.31 1.96 15.16
CA ALA A 91 -8.37 1.05 15.58
C ALA A 91 -9.06 1.53 16.87
N ARG A 92 -8.30 2.03 17.85
CA ARG A 92 -8.88 2.62 19.07
C ARG A 92 -9.78 3.82 18.74
N GLN A 93 -9.27 4.72 17.91
CA GLN A 93 -10.01 5.90 17.49
C GLN A 93 -11.28 5.52 16.71
N ALA A 94 -11.23 4.49 15.86
CA ALA A 94 -12.39 3.95 15.16
C ALA A 94 -13.47 3.45 16.14
N GLY A 95 -13.06 2.69 17.16
CA GLY A 95 -13.96 2.24 18.22
C GLY A 95 -14.58 3.40 19.02
N GLU A 96 -13.80 4.43 19.34
CA GLU A 96 -14.29 5.63 20.04
C GLU A 96 -15.26 6.47 19.18
N GLN A 97 -15.13 6.41 17.86
CA GLN A 97 -15.93 7.20 16.90
C GLN A 97 -17.07 6.40 16.26
N GLU A 98 -17.23 5.12 16.60
CA GLU A 98 -18.17 4.19 15.94
C GLU A 98 -17.98 4.16 14.41
N ARG A 99 -16.73 4.11 13.97
CA ARG A 99 -16.33 4.08 12.55
C ARG A 99 -15.56 2.81 12.23
N GLU A 100 -15.46 2.49 10.95
CA GLU A 100 -14.58 1.41 10.51
C GLU A 100 -13.11 1.88 10.49
N VAL A 101 -12.17 0.97 10.75
CA VAL A 101 -10.73 1.30 10.73
C VAL A 101 -10.29 1.83 9.36
N GLN A 102 -10.89 1.32 8.29
CA GLN A 102 -10.60 1.77 6.92
C GLN A 102 -10.92 3.25 6.67
N GLU A 103 -11.89 3.81 7.39
CA GLU A 103 -12.22 5.23 7.26
C GLU A 103 -11.22 6.17 7.96
N LEU A 104 -10.26 5.60 8.69
CA LEU A 104 -9.16 6.31 9.35
C LEU A 104 -7.82 6.11 8.63
N HIS A 105 -7.82 5.50 7.45
CA HIS A 105 -6.61 5.43 6.63
C HIS A 105 -6.12 6.83 6.27
N PRO A 106 -4.81 7.09 6.29
CA PRO A 106 -4.27 8.35 5.80
C PRO A 106 -4.49 8.47 4.29
N ASP A 107 -4.79 9.68 3.80
CA ASP A 107 -5.03 9.96 2.36
C ASP A 107 -3.88 9.52 1.44
N THR A 108 -2.66 9.49 1.99
CA THR A 108 -1.46 9.06 1.27
C THR A 108 -0.79 7.91 2.02
N SER A 109 -0.22 6.97 1.27
CA SER A 109 0.60 5.93 1.87
C SER A 109 1.87 6.53 2.46
N PRO A 110 2.28 6.07 3.65
CA PRO A 110 3.50 6.54 4.22
C PRO A 110 4.70 6.08 3.38
N LEU A 111 5.75 6.90 3.40
CA LEU A 111 7.00 6.60 2.70
C LEU A 111 7.76 5.52 3.46
N VAL A 112 8.36 4.59 2.71
CA VAL A 112 9.22 3.56 3.28
C VAL A 112 10.62 4.10 3.53
N ASP A 113 11.14 3.90 4.73
CA ASP A 113 12.54 4.18 5.02
C ASP A 113 13.44 3.24 4.20
N GLY A 114 14.48 3.79 3.56
CA GLY A 114 15.31 2.99 2.66
C GLY A 114 14.67 2.76 1.30
N GLN A 115 14.51 3.85 0.54
CA GLN A 115 13.97 3.85 -0.82
C GLN A 115 14.78 3.01 -1.82
N PRO A 116 16.13 2.97 -1.78
CA PRO A 116 16.88 2.07 -2.67
C PRO A 116 16.58 0.57 -2.45
N PRO A 117 16.52 0.05 -1.20
CA PRO A 117 15.99 -1.29 -0.95
C PRO A 117 14.57 -1.53 -1.48
N LEU A 118 13.64 -0.57 -1.33
CA LEU A 118 12.28 -0.72 -1.85
C LEU A 118 12.27 -0.79 -3.38
N GLY A 119 13.04 0.09 -4.04
CA GLY A 119 13.21 0.04 -5.49
C GLY A 119 13.88 -1.24 -5.97
N GLY A 120 14.75 -1.86 -5.16
CA GLY A 120 15.32 -3.18 -5.42
C GLY A 120 14.26 -4.29 -5.34
N LEU A 121 13.44 -4.28 -4.28
CA LEU A 121 12.33 -5.21 -4.11
C LEU A 121 11.32 -5.12 -5.25
N ILE A 122 10.93 -3.90 -5.66
CA ILE A 122 10.00 -3.72 -6.79
C ILE A 122 10.56 -4.33 -8.07
N ARG A 123 11.84 -4.09 -8.38
CA ARG A 123 12.48 -4.69 -9.56
C ARG A 123 12.53 -6.22 -9.50
N GLU A 124 12.77 -6.78 -8.32
CA GLU A 124 12.72 -8.23 -8.09
C GLU A 124 11.31 -8.79 -8.34
N LEU A 125 10.29 -8.13 -7.78
CA LEU A 125 8.89 -8.54 -7.94
C LEU A 125 8.44 -8.49 -9.39
N LEU A 126 8.86 -7.48 -10.17
CA LEU A 126 8.56 -7.41 -11.60
C LEU A 126 9.09 -8.61 -12.42
N GLN A 127 10.02 -9.40 -11.87
CA GLN A 127 10.49 -10.64 -12.53
C GLN A 127 9.64 -11.87 -12.18
N GLN A 128 8.63 -11.73 -11.33
CA GLN A 128 7.76 -12.82 -10.88
C GLN A 128 6.39 -12.76 -11.55
N GLU A 129 5.82 -13.92 -11.85
CA GLU A 129 4.56 -14.05 -12.60
C GLU A 129 3.39 -13.26 -11.97
N SER A 130 3.28 -13.26 -10.64
CA SER A 130 2.25 -12.52 -9.89
C SER A 130 2.78 -11.26 -9.22
N GLY A 131 3.97 -10.80 -9.61
CA GLY A 131 4.63 -9.69 -8.94
C GLY A 131 4.04 -8.32 -9.24
N VAL A 132 3.43 -8.14 -10.42
CA VAL A 132 2.82 -6.87 -10.84
C VAL A 132 1.74 -6.42 -9.87
N ASP A 133 0.82 -7.31 -9.50
CA ASP A 133 -0.25 -7.03 -8.53
C ASP A 133 0.32 -6.54 -7.20
N VAL A 134 1.42 -7.14 -6.74
CA VAL A 134 2.10 -6.73 -5.52
C VAL A 134 2.79 -5.38 -5.70
N VAL A 135 3.47 -5.14 -6.83
CA VAL A 135 4.14 -3.87 -7.12
C VAL A 135 3.16 -2.70 -7.09
N LEU A 136 1.95 -2.86 -7.64
CA LEU A 136 0.91 -1.84 -7.60
C LEU A 136 0.66 -1.33 -6.18
N THR A 137 0.67 -2.24 -5.20
CA THR A 137 0.46 -1.89 -3.78
C THR A 137 1.61 -1.12 -3.13
N LEU A 138 2.80 -1.17 -3.73
CA LEU A 138 4.02 -0.58 -3.18
C LEU A 138 4.36 0.78 -3.79
N ILE A 139 3.90 1.06 -5.02
CA ILE A 139 4.13 2.34 -5.70
C ILE A 139 3.70 3.55 -4.84
N PRO A 140 2.55 3.54 -4.13
CA PRO A 140 2.16 4.62 -3.23
C PRO A 140 3.16 4.93 -2.11
N SER A 141 4.06 4.01 -1.76
CA SER A 141 5.08 4.18 -0.72
C SER A 141 6.47 4.63 -1.24
N LEU A 142 6.62 4.82 -2.55
CA LEU A 142 7.85 5.37 -3.14
C LEU A 142 7.98 6.88 -2.90
N ASP A 143 9.19 7.35 -2.63
CA ASP A 143 9.52 8.78 -2.57
C ASP A 143 9.54 9.45 -3.95
N LEU A 144 9.43 8.64 -5.01
CA LEU A 144 9.46 9.02 -6.43
C LEU A 144 10.82 9.59 -6.88
N GLY A 145 11.91 9.35 -6.13
CA GLY A 145 13.25 9.81 -6.45
C GLY A 145 13.98 8.98 -7.51
N ASP A 146 13.67 7.68 -7.62
CA ASP A 146 14.28 6.77 -8.60
C ASP A 146 13.60 6.89 -9.97
N LEU A 147 13.96 7.94 -10.72
CA LEU A 147 13.34 8.24 -12.02
C LEU A 147 13.48 7.11 -13.05
N ALA A 148 14.56 6.32 -12.99
CA ALA A 148 14.76 5.19 -13.90
C ALA A 148 13.76 4.06 -13.61
N LEU A 149 13.50 3.77 -12.33
CA LEU A 149 12.43 2.86 -11.94
C LEU A 149 11.06 3.39 -12.40
N LEU A 150 10.77 4.67 -12.15
CA LEU A 150 9.50 5.26 -12.55
C LEU A 150 9.29 5.24 -14.06
N GLU A 151 10.32 5.49 -14.86
CA GLU A 151 10.24 5.37 -16.32
C GLU A 151 9.98 3.92 -16.75
N THR A 152 10.62 2.95 -16.10
CA THR A 152 10.38 1.52 -16.38
C THR A 152 8.91 1.17 -16.11
N LEU A 153 8.39 1.53 -14.94
CA LEU A 153 7.00 1.28 -14.55
C LEU A 153 6.00 2.00 -15.47
N ALA A 154 6.31 3.24 -15.88
CA ALA A 154 5.43 4.03 -16.74
C ALA A 154 5.37 3.56 -18.21
N ARG A 155 6.31 2.71 -18.64
CA ARG A 155 6.39 2.13 -19.99
C ARG A 155 6.00 0.68 -20.05
N ASP A 156 5.70 0.06 -18.92
CA ASP A 156 5.35 -1.35 -18.85
C ASP A 156 4.10 -1.65 -19.69
N ASP A 157 4.02 -2.86 -20.25
CA ASP A 157 2.86 -3.31 -21.01
C ASP A 157 1.62 -3.42 -20.11
N ASP A 158 1.82 -3.70 -18.82
CA ASP A 158 0.77 -3.56 -17.83
C ASP A 158 0.53 -2.07 -17.50
N PHE A 159 -0.51 -1.52 -18.15
CA PHE A 159 -0.86 -0.12 -18.01
C PHE A 159 -1.26 0.29 -16.58
N PHE A 160 -1.61 -0.65 -15.69
CA PHE A 160 -1.91 -0.30 -14.29
C PHE A 160 -0.67 0.24 -13.58
N LEU A 161 0.53 -0.22 -13.93
CA LEU A 161 1.78 0.31 -13.36
C LEU A 161 1.99 1.77 -13.74
N GLY A 162 1.77 2.12 -15.01
CA GLY A 162 1.85 3.50 -15.47
C GLY A 162 0.79 4.42 -14.88
N GLU A 163 -0.43 3.91 -14.66
CA GLU A 163 -1.47 4.65 -13.93
C GLU A 163 -1.06 4.88 -12.48
N ALA A 164 -0.62 3.85 -11.77
CA ALA A 164 -0.22 3.93 -10.37
C ALA A 164 0.92 4.93 -10.17
N VAL A 165 1.91 4.97 -11.07
CA VAL A 165 2.97 5.99 -11.07
C VAL A 165 2.37 7.39 -11.22
N ALA A 166 1.49 7.60 -12.20
CA ALA A 166 0.87 8.90 -12.42
C ALA A 166 0.03 9.36 -11.21
N MET A 167 -0.73 8.44 -10.59
CA MET A 167 -1.50 8.71 -9.37
C MET A 167 -0.60 9.04 -8.19
N ALA A 168 0.54 8.36 -8.03
CA ALA A 168 1.50 8.68 -6.99
C ALA A 168 2.10 10.09 -7.18
N ILE A 169 2.42 10.47 -8.43
CA ILE A 169 2.87 11.83 -8.76
C ILE A 169 1.77 12.87 -8.49
N GLU A 170 0.51 12.57 -8.82
CA GLU A 170 -0.63 13.44 -8.53
C GLU A 170 -0.77 13.71 -7.03
N LYS A 171 -0.59 12.68 -6.19
CA LYS A 171 -0.64 12.77 -4.72
C LYS A 171 0.58 13.52 -4.16
N ARG A 172 1.77 13.37 -4.74
CA ARG A 172 3.03 14.00 -4.30
C ARG A 172 3.79 14.65 -5.48
N PRO A 173 3.31 15.81 -5.98
CA PRO A 173 3.92 16.43 -7.15
C PRO A 173 5.30 17.02 -6.84
N SER A 174 6.20 16.93 -7.81
CA SER A 174 7.51 17.57 -7.80
C SER A 174 7.91 17.98 -9.20
N LYS A 175 8.64 19.11 -9.35
CA LYS A 175 9.13 19.58 -10.65
C LYS A 175 10.05 18.55 -11.33
N ALA A 176 10.80 17.77 -10.54
CA ALA A 176 11.66 16.70 -11.06
C ALA A 176 10.87 15.59 -11.78
N LEU A 177 9.59 15.41 -11.42
CA LEU A 177 8.73 14.35 -11.97
C LEU A 177 8.05 14.74 -13.29
N ARG A 178 8.28 15.96 -13.79
CA ARG A 178 7.59 16.48 -14.98
C ARG A 178 7.75 15.56 -16.20
N ALA A 179 8.96 15.05 -16.43
CA ALA A 179 9.24 14.17 -17.57
C ALA A 179 8.45 12.85 -17.46
N ILE A 180 8.40 12.24 -16.28
CA ILE A 180 7.64 11.01 -16.03
C ILE A 180 6.14 11.27 -16.16
N ALA A 181 5.61 12.37 -15.60
CA ALA A 181 4.20 12.72 -15.73
C ALA A 181 3.80 12.98 -17.19
N ALA A 182 4.69 13.59 -18.00
CA ALA A 182 4.49 13.77 -19.43
C ALA A 182 4.52 12.43 -20.20
N LEU A 183 5.38 11.50 -19.80
CA LEU A 183 5.40 10.14 -20.33
C LEU A 183 4.06 9.43 -20.07
N CYS A 184 3.56 9.46 -18.83
CA CYS A 184 2.24 8.93 -18.49
C CYS A 184 1.12 9.64 -19.29
N GLN A 185 1.17 10.97 -19.44
CA GLN A 185 0.19 11.72 -20.24
C GLN A 185 0.15 11.26 -21.70
N ALA A 186 1.31 10.96 -22.28
CA ALA A 186 1.42 10.52 -23.68
C ALA A 186 1.06 9.04 -23.89
N HIS A 187 0.74 8.30 -22.81
CA HIS A 187 0.47 6.87 -22.86
C HIS A 187 -0.78 6.55 -23.71
N PRO A 188 -0.76 5.48 -24.53
CA PRO A 188 -1.87 5.13 -25.42
C PRO A 188 -3.15 4.73 -24.65
N HIS A 189 -3.00 4.14 -23.47
CA HIS A 189 -4.14 3.79 -22.62
C HIS A 189 -4.71 5.04 -21.94
N ILE A 190 -6.01 5.29 -22.14
CA ILE A 190 -6.71 6.49 -21.65
C ILE A 190 -6.67 6.63 -20.13
N GLN A 191 -6.62 5.51 -19.41
CA GLN A 191 -6.55 5.46 -17.96
C GLN A 191 -5.26 6.12 -17.46
N VAL A 192 -4.13 5.72 -18.03
CA VAL A 192 -2.81 6.28 -17.75
C VAL A 192 -2.71 7.74 -18.20
N SER A 193 -3.15 8.07 -19.42
CA SER A 193 -3.03 9.45 -19.93
C SER A 193 -3.89 10.46 -19.19
N LYS A 194 -5.09 10.05 -18.72
CA LYS A 194 -5.91 10.87 -17.81
C LYS A 194 -5.20 11.10 -16.47
N ALA A 195 -4.64 10.06 -15.86
CA ALA A 195 -3.89 10.19 -14.62
C ALA A 195 -2.65 11.08 -14.81
N GLY A 196 -1.87 10.87 -15.87
CA GLY A 196 -0.71 11.70 -16.21
C GLY A 196 -1.05 13.17 -16.44
N THR A 197 -2.20 13.45 -17.06
CA THR A 197 -2.71 14.82 -17.20
C THR A 197 -3.01 15.47 -15.86
N ARG A 198 -3.62 14.74 -14.90
CA ARG A 198 -3.85 15.28 -13.56
C ARG A 198 -2.53 15.49 -12.80
N ALA A 199 -1.60 14.56 -12.90
CA ALA A 199 -0.26 14.66 -12.33
C ALA A 199 0.50 15.91 -12.83
N LEU A 200 0.51 16.16 -14.15
CA LEU A 200 1.12 17.36 -14.73
C LEU A 200 0.49 18.64 -14.23
N ARG A 201 -0.86 18.69 -14.15
CA ARG A 201 -1.56 19.87 -13.59
C ARG A 201 -1.14 20.14 -12.15
N ARG A 202 -0.95 19.09 -11.34
CA ARG A 202 -0.45 19.22 -9.97
C ARG A 202 0.99 19.74 -9.92
N ILE A 203 1.85 19.30 -10.84
CA ILE A 203 3.23 19.82 -10.95
C ILE A 203 3.23 21.28 -11.41
N ASP A 204 2.42 21.64 -12.41
CA ASP A 204 2.31 23.01 -12.92
C ASP A 204 1.83 23.99 -11.84
N ALA A 205 0.97 23.52 -10.92
CA ALA A 205 0.49 24.30 -9.79
C ALA A 205 1.55 24.61 -8.72
N LEU A 206 2.75 24.02 -8.79
CA LEU A 206 3.85 24.30 -7.85
C LEU A 206 4.57 25.64 -8.11
N GLY A 207 4.34 26.28 -9.27
CA GLY A 207 4.99 27.55 -9.67
C GLY A 207 6.44 27.38 -10.06
#